data_AF-A0A1R3THU0-F1
#
_entry.id   AF-A0A1R3THU0-F1
#
_cell.length_a   1.000
_cell.length_b   1.000
_cell.length_c   1.000
_cell.angle_alpha   90.00
_cell.angle_beta   90.00
_cell.angle_gamma   90.00
#
_symmetry.space_group_name_H-M   'P 1'
#
loop_
_entity.id
_entity.type
_entity.pdbx_description
1 polymer ?
#
loop_
_entity_poly.entity_id
_entity_poly.type
_entity_poly.pdbx_seq_one_letter_code
_entity_poly.pdbx_strand_id
1 'polypeptide(L)'
;MVKPRENRVPIMMSEEELRAIDDWRFENRIATRSDAVRRLVQIALRFERQFDSLHSEARALTEFVPQTIDQLNKDMNQPDKEAWDASVGLQVLIALLNQSEGQKRLLSILFGVLGESATLKDEQATASAIARTDEAAEEYYKSIDELLSPLVNKWEDQK
;
A
#
# COMPACT_ATOMS: atom_id res chain seq x y z
N MET A 1 -5.78 34.79 -6.17
CA MET A 1 -4.95 35.19 -5.01
C MET A 1 -5.29 34.26 -3.85
N VAL A 2 -4.29 33.64 -3.21
CA VAL A 2 -4.50 32.87 -1.98
C VAL A 2 -4.89 33.85 -0.87
N LYS A 3 -6.01 33.61 -0.18
CA LYS A 3 -6.44 34.47 0.94
C LYS A 3 -5.33 34.50 2.02
N PRO A 4 -5.05 35.68 2.62
CA PRO A 4 -4.12 35.78 3.74
C PRO A 4 -4.53 34.85 4.89
N ARG A 5 -3.54 34.24 5.54
CA ARG A 5 -3.76 33.34 6.68
C ARG A 5 -3.90 34.17 7.96
N GLU A 6 -5.12 34.57 8.29
CA GLU A 6 -5.39 35.53 9.39
C GLU A 6 -5.79 34.85 10.72
N ASN A 7 -6.27 33.61 10.67
CA ASN A 7 -6.75 32.90 11.86
C ASN A 7 -5.58 32.34 12.69
N ARG A 8 -5.59 32.61 14.00
CA ARG A 8 -4.63 32.08 14.98
C ARG A 8 -5.30 30.99 15.83
N VAL A 9 -4.61 29.88 16.03
CA VAL A 9 -5.05 28.79 16.89
C VAL A 9 -4.03 28.65 18.03
N PRO A 10 -4.29 29.19 19.23
CA PRO A 10 -3.43 28.96 20.39
C PRO A 10 -3.62 27.53 20.89
N ILE A 11 -2.53 26.79 21.03
CA ILE A 11 -2.52 25.42 21.57
C ILE A 11 -1.41 25.32 22.63
N MET A 12 -1.68 24.56 23.69
CA MET A 12 -0.68 24.18 24.69
C MET A 12 -0.13 22.82 24.30
N MET A 13 1.18 22.65 24.39
CA MET A 13 1.88 21.41 24.05
C MET A 13 2.91 21.11 25.12
N SER A 14 3.17 19.84 25.37
CA SER A 14 4.24 19.41 26.28
C SER A 14 5.62 19.73 25.69
N GLU A 15 6.65 19.72 26.54
CA GLU A 15 8.03 19.89 26.06
C GLU A 15 8.46 18.79 25.07
N GLU A 16 7.99 17.57 25.29
CA GLU A 16 8.28 16.41 24.43
C GLU A 16 7.66 16.61 23.04
N GLU A 17 6.41 17.04 22.96
CA GLU A 17 5.74 17.31 21.69
C GLU A 17 6.42 18.45 20.92
N LEU A 18 6.81 19.53 21.60
CA LEU A 18 7.53 20.63 20.99
C LEU A 18 8.89 20.20 20.45
N ARG A 19 9.61 19.35 21.19
CA ARG A 19 10.89 18.78 20.75
C ARG A 19 10.71 17.90 19.53
N ALA A 20 9.72 17.01 19.52
CA ALA A 20 9.44 16.16 18.35
C ALA A 20 9.13 16.98 17.09
N ILE A 21 8.38 18.07 17.20
CA ILE A 21 8.11 18.97 16.07
C ILE A 21 9.39 19.69 15.61
N ASP A 22 10.25 20.09 16.54
CA ASP A 22 11.51 20.72 16.21
C ASP A 22 12.47 19.75 15.51
N ASP A 23 12.63 18.54 16.02
CA ASP A 23 13.47 17.52 15.38
C ASP A 23 12.97 17.25 13.95
N TRP A 24 11.68 17.00 13.81
CA TRP A 24 11.06 16.78 12.50
C TRP A 24 11.23 17.97 11.55
N ARG A 25 11.05 19.22 12.02
CA ARG A 25 11.22 20.40 11.15
C ARG A 25 12.67 20.57 10.71
N PHE A 26 13.65 20.24 11.56
CA PHE A 26 15.06 20.33 11.20
C PHE A 26 15.44 19.27 10.17
N GLU A 27 15.02 18.03 10.37
CA GLU A 27 15.23 16.92 9.42
C GLU A 27 14.66 17.26 8.03
N ASN A 28 13.50 17.90 7.99
CA ASN A 28 12.79 18.26 6.75
C ASN A 28 13.09 19.70 6.28
N ARG A 29 14.08 20.39 6.88
CA ARG A 29 14.53 21.75 6.52
C ARG A 29 13.41 22.81 6.49
N ILE A 30 12.47 22.71 7.41
CA ILE A 30 11.33 23.62 7.54
C ILE A 30 11.68 24.76 8.51
N ALA A 31 11.67 25.99 7.98
CA ALA A 31 12.19 27.16 8.67
C ALA A 31 11.48 27.48 10.00
N THR A 32 10.16 27.30 10.08
CA THR A 32 9.37 27.72 11.24
C THR A 32 8.55 26.59 11.83
N ARG A 33 8.41 26.58 13.16
CA ARG A 33 7.56 25.61 13.86
C ARG A 33 6.10 25.66 13.40
N SER A 34 5.57 26.86 13.16
CA SER A 34 4.20 27.00 12.64
C SER A 34 4.03 26.42 11.24
N ASP A 35 5.04 26.49 10.37
CA ASP A 35 4.97 25.82 9.07
C ASP A 35 5.06 24.29 9.21
N ALA A 36 5.89 23.82 10.14
CA ALA A 36 6.02 22.40 10.44
C ALA A 36 4.70 21.80 10.95
N VAL A 37 4.06 22.43 11.94
CA VAL A 37 2.75 22.02 12.46
C VAL A 37 1.71 21.97 11.35
N ARG A 38 1.67 22.96 10.44
CA ARG A 38 0.71 22.97 9.32
C ARG A 38 0.94 21.79 8.38
N ARG A 39 2.19 21.49 8.03
CA ARG A 39 2.52 20.36 7.16
C ARG A 39 2.15 19.04 7.82
N LEU A 40 2.42 18.87 9.12
CA LEU A 40 2.01 17.70 9.90
C LEU A 40 0.49 17.53 9.92
N VAL A 41 -0.28 18.60 10.13
CA VAL A 41 -1.75 18.58 10.04
C VAL A 41 -2.21 18.17 8.65
N GLN A 42 -1.59 18.71 7.60
CA GLN A 42 -1.93 18.35 6.21
C GLN A 42 -1.62 16.88 5.90
N ILE A 43 -0.48 16.36 6.39
CA ILE A 43 -0.12 14.94 6.29
C ILE A 43 -1.16 14.08 7.00
N ALA A 44 -1.53 14.42 8.23
CA ALA A 44 -2.54 13.70 9.00
C ALA A 44 -3.89 13.67 8.28
N LEU A 45 -4.36 14.81 7.76
CA LEU A 45 -5.62 14.89 7.00
C LEU A 45 -5.58 14.12 5.68
N ARG A 46 -4.40 13.97 5.06
CA ARG A 46 -4.21 13.16 3.84
C ARG A 46 -4.25 11.68 4.16
N PHE A 47 -3.55 11.27 5.22
CA PHE A 47 -3.58 9.91 5.75
C PHE A 47 -5.00 9.49 6.13
N GLU A 48 -5.71 10.34 6.89
CA GLU A 48 -7.08 10.07 7.36
C GLU A 48 -8.04 9.75 6.21
N ARG A 49 -7.95 10.47 5.09
CA ARG A 49 -8.79 10.22 3.90
C ARG A 49 -8.59 8.84 3.28
N GLN A 50 -7.41 8.26 3.46
CA GLN A 50 -7.05 6.97 2.89
C GLN A 50 -7.12 5.84 3.92
N PHE A 51 -7.26 6.17 5.22
CA PHE A 51 -7.12 5.23 6.32
C PHE A 51 -8.09 4.06 6.24
N ASP A 52 -9.38 4.34 6.00
CA ASP A 52 -10.42 3.30 5.91
C ASP A 52 -10.13 2.32 4.75
N SER A 53 -9.76 2.85 3.59
CA SER A 53 -9.37 2.04 2.42
C SER A 53 -8.15 1.17 2.73
N LEU A 54 -7.12 1.76 3.33
CA LEU A 54 -5.89 1.08 3.75
C LEU A 54 -6.18 -0.05 4.74
N HIS A 55 -6.98 0.24 5.76
CA HIS A 55 -7.38 -0.70 6.79
C HIS A 55 -8.22 -1.84 6.22
N SER A 56 -9.18 -1.54 5.33
CA SER A 56 -10.05 -2.54 4.71
C SER A 56 -9.27 -3.50 3.79
N GLU A 57 -8.36 -2.98 2.95
CA GLU A 57 -7.54 -3.82 2.07
C GLU A 57 -6.52 -4.65 2.86
N ALA A 58 -5.88 -4.06 3.89
CA ALA A 58 -5.00 -4.80 4.78
C ALA A 58 -5.74 -5.95 5.47
N ARG A 59 -6.96 -5.68 5.97
CA ARG A 59 -7.83 -6.69 6.57
C ARG A 59 -8.18 -7.79 5.58
N ALA A 60 -8.61 -7.43 4.37
CA ALA A 60 -8.94 -8.39 3.32
C ALA A 60 -7.76 -9.34 3.03
N LEU A 61 -6.54 -8.81 2.93
CA LEU A 61 -5.34 -9.64 2.75
C LEU A 61 -5.08 -10.59 3.91
N THR A 62 -5.27 -10.14 5.16
CA THR A 62 -5.08 -10.99 6.34
C THR A 62 -6.14 -12.08 6.50
N GLU A 63 -7.38 -11.82 6.06
CA GLU A 63 -8.48 -12.79 6.13
C GLU A 63 -8.45 -13.78 4.95
N PHE A 64 -7.90 -13.37 3.81
CA PHE A 64 -7.88 -14.16 2.57
C PHE A 64 -7.08 -15.47 2.69
N VAL A 65 -5.87 -15.41 3.26
CA VAL A 65 -4.97 -16.59 3.33
C VAL A 65 -5.56 -17.70 4.21
N PRO A 66 -6.03 -17.43 5.45
CA PRO A 66 -6.68 -18.45 6.26
C PRO A 66 -7.90 -19.06 5.59
N GLN A 67 -8.77 -18.25 4.97
CA GLN A 67 -9.98 -18.75 4.29
C GLN A 67 -9.62 -19.66 3.12
N THR A 68 -8.61 -19.29 2.34
CA THR A 68 -8.11 -20.10 1.23
C THR A 68 -7.54 -21.43 1.71
N ILE A 69 -6.71 -21.41 2.76
CA ILE A 69 -6.14 -22.64 3.35
C ILE A 69 -7.26 -23.56 3.88
N ASP A 70 -8.25 -23.00 4.56
CA ASP A 70 -9.37 -23.76 5.13
C ASP A 70 -10.23 -24.40 4.04
N GLN A 71 -10.45 -23.69 2.94
CA GLN A 71 -11.17 -24.19 1.77
C GLN A 71 -10.37 -25.31 1.08
N LEU A 72 -9.08 -25.10 0.82
CA LEU A 72 -8.21 -26.12 0.23
C LEU A 72 -8.16 -27.38 1.09
N ASN A 73 -8.06 -27.24 2.42
CA ASN A 73 -8.08 -28.38 3.33
C ASN A 73 -9.40 -29.16 3.28
N LYS A 74 -10.55 -28.49 3.12
CA LYS A 74 -11.84 -29.16 2.95
C LYS A 74 -11.89 -29.94 1.64
N ASP A 75 -11.40 -29.35 0.56
CA ASP A 75 -11.42 -29.95 -0.77
C ASP A 75 -10.42 -31.13 -0.88
N MET A 76 -9.24 -31.02 -0.25
CA MET A 76 -8.22 -32.09 -0.20
C MET A 76 -8.59 -33.30 0.67
N ASN A 77 -9.50 -33.12 1.64
CA ASN A 77 -9.91 -34.18 2.56
C ASN A 77 -11.20 -34.90 2.13
N GLN A 78 -11.70 -34.65 0.91
CA GLN A 78 -12.81 -35.41 0.36
C GLN A 78 -12.37 -36.84 -0.03
N PRO A 79 -13.21 -37.88 0.14
CA PRO A 79 -12.79 -39.29 0.10
C PRO A 79 -12.44 -39.83 -1.29
N ASP A 80 -12.81 -39.12 -2.36
CA ASP A 80 -12.63 -39.58 -3.74
C ASP A 80 -11.30 -39.05 -4.30
N LYS A 81 -10.21 -39.73 -3.94
CA LYS A 81 -8.82 -39.34 -4.20
C LYS A 81 -8.22 -40.15 -5.35
N GLU A 82 -8.40 -39.71 -6.59
CA GLU A 82 -7.54 -40.20 -7.70
C GLU A 82 -6.96 -39.13 -8.62
N ALA A 83 -7.28 -37.86 -8.46
CA ALA A 83 -6.49 -36.81 -9.06
C ALA A 83 -6.47 -35.62 -8.13
N TRP A 84 -5.32 -34.96 -8.02
CA TRP A 84 -5.32 -33.52 -7.86
C TRP A 84 -6.09 -32.97 -9.06
N ASP A 85 -7.42 -32.86 -8.93
CA ASP A 85 -8.25 -32.50 -10.07
C ASP A 85 -7.87 -31.08 -10.48
N ALA A 86 -7.86 -30.81 -11.78
CA ALA A 86 -7.40 -29.54 -12.34
C ALA A 86 -8.11 -28.33 -11.69
N SER A 87 -9.30 -28.57 -11.13
CA SER A 87 -10.09 -27.66 -10.30
C SER A 87 -9.35 -27.16 -9.05
N VAL A 88 -8.67 -28.01 -8.28
CA VAL A 88 -7.92 -27.62 -7.08
C VAL A 88 -6.71 -26.76 -7.46
N GLY A 89 -5.99 -27.16 -8.51
CA GLY A 89 -4.87 -26.36 -9.05
C GLY A 89 -5.33 -24.97 -9.53
N LEU A 90 -6.47 -24.91 -10.22
CA LEU A 90 -7.06 -23.64 -10.67
C LEU A 90 -7.50 -22.77 -9.49
N GLN A 91 -8.08 -23.35 -8.44
CA GLN A 91 -8.46 -22.61 -7.23
C GLN A 91 -7.26 -22.01 -6.50
N VAL A 92 -6.16 -22.76 -6.36
CA VAL A 92 -4.90 -22.24 -5.81
C VAL A 92 -4.38 -21.08 -6.66
N LEU A 93 -4.41 -21.23 -7.99
CA LEU A 93 -3.93 -20.19 -8.91
C LEU A 93 -4.79 -18.92 -8.82
N ILE A 94 -6.11 -19.06 -8.84
CA ILE A 94 -7.06 -17.96 -8.65
C ILE A 94 -6.81 -17.28 -7.30
N ALA A 95 -6.52 -18.07 -6.26
CA ALA A 95 -6.28 -17.51 -4.95
C ALA A 95 -4.99 -16.67 -4.90
N LEU A 96 -3.90 -17.17 -5.49
CA LEU A 96 -2.65 -16.43 -5.62
C LEU A 96 -2.82 -15.14 -6.44
N LEU A 97 -3.59 -15.19 -7.53
CA LEU A 97 -3.90 -14.01 -8.35
C LEU A 97 -4.69 -12.96 -7.56
N ASN A 98 -5.72 -13.38 -6.83
CA ASN A 98 -6.51 -12.47 -5.98
C ASN A 98 -5.68 -11.86 -4.85
N GLN A 99 -4.79 -12.65 -4.22
CA GLN A 99 -3.86 -12.16 -3.22
C GLN A 99 -2.90 -11.12 -3.80
N SER A 100 -2.34 -11.38 -4.97
CA SER A 100 -1.48 -10.45 -5.69
C SER A 100 -2.22 -9.13 -5.99
N GLU A 101 -3.45 -9.20 -6.47
CA GLU A 101 -4.24 -8.01 -6.78
C GLU A 101 -4.57 -7.20 -5.51
N GLY A 102 -4.85 -7.85 -4.39
CA GLY A 102 -4.99 -7.18 -3.10
C GLY A 102 -3.72 -6.48 -2.64
N GLN A 103 -2.55 -7.10 -2.83
CA GLN A 103 -1.26 -6.48 -2.53
C GLN A 103 -1.00 -5.24 -3.39
N LYS A 104 -1.35 -5.27 -4.69
CA LYS A 104 -1.24 -4.10 -5.59
C LYS A 104 -2.09 -2.94 -5.10
N ARG A 105 -3.34 -3.18 -4.74
CA ARG A 105 -4.23 -2.13 -4.23
C ARG A 105 -3.67 -1.49 -2.95
N LEU A 106 -3.18 -2.31 -2.03
CA LEU A 106 -2.56 -1.81 -0.80
C LEU A 106 -1.33 -0.95 -1.09
N LEU A 107 -0.42 -1.42 -1.96
CA LEU A 107 0.76 -0.66 -2.37
C LEU A 107 0.37 0.66 -3.03
N SER A 108 -0.59 0.65 -3.95
CA SER A 108 -1.08 1.86 -4.63
C SER A 108 -1.60 2.90 -3.64
N ILE A 109 -2.40 2.51 -2.64
CA ILE A 109 -2.91 3.42 -1.61
C ILE A 109 -1.76 3.98 -0.77
N LEU A 110 -0.84 3.11 -0.31
CA LEU A 110 0.33 3.52 0.47
C LEU A 110 1.19 4.54 -0.30
N PHE A 111 1.44 4.28 -1.58
CA PHE A 111 2.22 5.19 -2.39
C PHE A 111 1.49 6.49 -2.69
N GLY A 112 0.17 6.48 -2.84
CA GLY A 112 -0.64 7.71 -2.92
C GLY A 112 -0.46 8.58 -1.68
N VAL A 113 -0.58 7.98 -0.48
CA VAL A 113 -0.36 8.67 0.80
C VAL A 113 1.07 9.20 0.91
N LEU A 114 2.06 8.40 0.53
CA LEU A 114 3.48 8.78 0.60
C LEU A 114 3.83 9.88 -0.39
N GLY A 115 3.35 9.80 -1.64
CA GLY A 115 3.54 10.80 -2.67
C GLY A 115 2.90 12.13 -2.29
N GLU A 116 1.64 12.10 -1.85
CA GLU A 116 0.99 13.29 -1.31
C GLU A 116 1.77 13.85 -0.11
N SER A 117 2.22 13.02 0.82
CA SER A 117 2.97 13.50 1.99
C SER A 117 4.37 14.03 1.64
N ALA A 118 5.02 13.47 0.62
CA ALA A 118 6.35 13.89 0.17
C ALA A 118 6.33 15.32 -0.38
N THR A 119 5.25 15.73 -1.07
CA THR A 119 5.07 17.12 -1.55
C THR A 119 5.12 18.16 -0.42
N LEU A 120 4.85 17.74 0.82
CA LEU A 120 4.88 18.60 2.00
C LEU A 120 6.22 18.60 2.71
N LYS A 121 7.13 17.69 2.36
CA LYS A 121 8.45 17.57 2.96
C LYS A 121 9.50 18.24 2.08
N ASP A 122 9.57 17.90 0.80
CA ASP A 122 10.55 18.44 -0.17
C ASP A 122 10.18 18.09 -1.64
N GLU A 123 10.37 19.04 -2.57
CA GLU A 123 10.05 18.85 -4.01
C GLU A 123 10.94 17.79 -4.66
N GLN A 124 12.22 17.71 -4.28
CA GLN A 124 13.18 16.75 -4.87
C GLN A 124 12.96 15.34 -4.35
N ALA A 125 12.59 15.20 -3.07
CA ALA A 125 12.14 13.94 -2.48
C ALA A 125 10.83 13.43 -3.11
N THR A 126 9.95 14.33 -3.56
CA THR A 126 8.67 13.97 -4.21
C THR A 126 8.88 13.29 -5.56
N ALA A 127 9.71 13.86 -6.44
CA ALA A 127 10.02 13.27 -7.74
C ALA A 127 10.69 11.89 -7.60
N SER A 128 11.55 11.74 -6.58
CA SER A 128 12.24 10.48 -6.30
C SER A 128 11.31 9.42 -5.70
N ALA A 129 10.35 9.82 -4.86
CA ALA A 129 9.35 8.92 -4.28
C ALA A 129 8.40 8.39 -5.36
N ILE A 130 7.90 9.26 -6.25
CA ILE A 130 7.04 8.86 -7.38
C ILE A 130 7.81 7.94 -8.34
N ALA A 131 9.04 8.29 -8.72
CA ALA A 131 9.84 7.43 -9.61
C ALA A 131 10.07 6.03 -9.02
N ARG A 132 10.39 5.92 -7.73
CA ARG A 132 10.53 4.63 -7.03
C ARG A 132 9.21 3.86 -6.92
N THR A 133 8.09 4.57 -6.93
CA THR A 133 6.76 3.97 -6.91
C THR A 133 6.46 3.28 -8.23
N ASP A 134 6.70 4.00 -9.33
CA ASP A 134 6.50 3.50 -10.68
C ASP A 134 7.45 2.33 -10.97
N GLU A 135 8.72 2.46 -10.59
CA GLU A 135 9.74 1.42 -10.76
C GLU A 135 9.40 0.13 -9.97
N ALA A 136 8.95 0.27 -8.71
CA ALA A 136 8.52 -0.88 -7.91
C ALA A 136 7.25 -1.56 -8.47
N ALA A 137 6.33 -0.78 -9.05
CA ALA A 137 5.14 -1.31 -9.71
C ALA A 137 5.53 -2.09 -10.97
N GLU A 138 6.42 -1.55 -11.81
CA GLU A 138 6.92 -2.22 -13.02
C GLU A 138 7.66 -3.52 -12.70
N GLU A 139 8.56 -3.50 -11.70
CA GLU A 139 9.31 -4.69 -11.29
C GLU A 139 8.39 -5.80 -10.76
N TYR A 140 7.34 -5.41 -10.04
CA TYR A 140 6.30 -6.33 -9.60
C TYR A 140 5.51 -6.96 -10.76
N TYR A 141 5.07 -6.16 -11.75
CA TYR A 141 4.38 -6.69 -12.94
C TYR A 141 5.26 -7.66 -13.72
N LYS A 142 6.55 -7.33 -13.89
CA LYS A 142 7.52 -8.20 -14.53
C LYS A 142 7.68 -9.53 -13.79
N SER A 143 7.75 -9.50 -12.46
CA SER A 143 7.89 -10.72 -11.66
C SER A 143 6.70 -11.67 -11.82
N ILE A 144 5.48 -11.14 -11.94
CA ILE A 144 4.27 -11.94 -12.18
C ILE A 144 4.30 -12.54 -13.59
N ASP A 145 4.65 -11.73 -14.59
CA ASP A 145 4.74 -12.18 -15.98
C ASP A 145 5.75 -13.32 -16.14
N GLU A 146 6.92 -13.20 -15.52
CA GLU A 146 7.93 -14.27 -15.49
C GLU A 146 7.43 -15.55 -14.81
N LEU A 147 6.62 -15.42 -13.77
CA LEU A 147 6.08 -16.56 -13.01
C LEU A 147 4.95 -17.27 -13.77
N LEU A 148 4.12 -16.51 -14.49
CA LEU A 148 2.94 -17.03 -15.19
C LEU A 148 3.22 -17.44 -16.65
N SER A 149 4.16 -16.80 -17.34
CA SER A 149 4.50 -17.08 -18.75
C SER A 149 4.75 -18.57 -19.04
N PRO A 150 5.48 -19.33 -18.22
CA PRO A 150 5.71 -20.76 -18.46
C PRO A 150 4.43 -21.62 -18.38
N LEU A 151 3.47 -21.20 -17.55
CA LEU A 151 2.18 -21.90 -17.40
C LEU A 151 1.25 -21.60 -18.57
N VAL A 152 1.23 -20.34 -19.04
CA VAL A 152 0.46 -19.93 -20.22
C VAL A 152 0.96 -20.67 -21.47
N ASN A 153 2.27 -20.69 -21.71
CA ASN A 153 2.86 -21.37 -22.86
C ASN A 153 2.55 -22.87 -22.88
N LYS A 154 2.64 -23.55 -21.71
CA LYS A 154 2.28 -24.98 -21.59
C LYS A 154 0.81 -25.26 -21.88
N TRP A 155 -0.09 -24.32 -21.60
CA TRP A 155 -1.51 -24.47 -21.86
C TRP A 155 -1.85 -24.23 -23.34
N GLU A 156 -1.17 -23.28 -23.97
CA GLU A 156 -1.31 -23.04 -25.41
C GLU A 156 -0.75 -24.18 -26.25
N ASP A 157 0.35 -24.81 -25.84
CA ASP A 157 0.92 -26.00 -26.49
C ASP A 157 0.03 -27.25 -26.38
N GLN A 158 -0.98 -27.24 -25.48
CA GLN A 158 -1.95 -28.33 -25.30
C GLN A 158 -3.27 -28.13 -26.07
N LYS A 159 -3.45 -27.00 -26.76
CA LYS A 159 -4.57 -26.73 -27.67
C LYS A 159 -4.25 -27.17 -29.10
#